data_AF-A0A3N5UCX0-F1
#
_entry.id   AF-A0A3N5UCX0-F1
#
_cell.length_a   1.000
_cell.length_b   1.000
_cell.length_c   1.000
_cell.angle_alpha   90.00
_cell.angle_beta   90.00
_cell.angle_gamma   90.00
#
_symmetry.space_group_name_H-M   'P 1'
#
loop_
_entity.id
_entity.type
_entity.pdbx_description
1 polymer ?
#
loop_
_entity_poly.entity_id
_entity_poly.type
_entity_poly.pdbx_seq_one_letter_code
_entity_poly.pdbx_strand_id
1 'polypeptide(L)'
;YGGAYYNLGTLLIKMKDYRAALEPLYEAIRINPQSSDAQYNLAVAQAHLGEKMQALDSLRKAIELQPDLDAEAERDPDFQPLQADPDFRAITRQGSSKDQDDDEHE
;
A
#
# COMPACT_ATOMS: atom_id res chain seq x y z
N TYR A 1 -7.66 -6.81 18.45
CA TYR A 1 -7.27 -5.39 18.59
C TYR A 1 -6.74 -4.76 17.31
N GLY A 2 -6.14 -5.51 16.37
CA GLY A 2 -5.60 -4.93 15.12
C GLY A 2 -6.60 -4.12 14.29
N GLY A 3 -7.86 -4.58 14.18
CA GLY A 3 -8.90 -3.85 13.45
C GLY A 3 -9.23 -2.46 14.02
N ALA A 4 -9.11 -2.25 15.33
CA ALA A 4 -9.36 -0.94 15.94
C ALA A 4 -8.24 0.06 15.58
N TYR A 5 -6.99 -0.40 15.61
CA TYR A 5 -5.85 0.39 15.17
C TYR A 5 -5.90 0.69 13.67
N TYR A 6 -6.25 -0.28 12.83
CA TYR A 6 -6.47 -0.06 11.40
C TYR A 6 -7.54 1.01 11.13
N ASN A 7 -8.69 0.91 11.81
CA ASN A 7 -9.77 1.89 11.67
C ASN A 7 -9.34 3.30 12.09
N LEU A 8 -8.57 3.41 13.17
CA LEU A 8 -8.02 4.69 13.62
C LEU A 8 -7.04 5.28 12.60
N GLY A 9 -6.09 4.48 12.09
CA GLY A 9 -5.16 4.92 11.05
C GLY A 9 -5.88 5.39 9.79
N THR A 10 -6.89 4.64 9.36
CA THR A 10 -7.74 4.99 8.20
C THR A 10 -8.49 6.30 8.43
N LEU A 11 -9.03 6.52 9.63
CA LEU A 11 -9.71 7.77 9.98
C LEU A 11 -8.75 8.97 9.94
N LEU A 12 -7.53 8.79 10.44
CA LEU A 12 -6.50 9.84 10.45
C LEU A 12 -6.04 10.19 9.02
N ILE A 13 -5.90 9.21 8.12
CA ILE A 13 -5.68 9.44 6.69
C ILE A 13 -6.81 10.29 6.09
N LYS A 14 -8.08 9.95 6.38
CA LYS A 14 -9.24 10.74 5.91
C LYS A 14 -9.24 12.16 6.46
N MET A 15 -8.71 12.36 7.66
CA MET A 15 -8.49 13.69 8.26
C MET A 15 -7.24 14.39 7.74
N LYS A 16 -6.46 13.75 6.87
CA LYS A 16 -5.17 14.22 6.34
C LYS A 16 -4.09 14.40 7.42
N ASP A 17 -4.27 13.78 8.58
CA ASP A 17 -3.24 13.71 9.61
C ASP A 17 -2.37 12.47 9.40
N TYR A 18 -1.62 12.51 8.29
CA TYR A 18 -0.79 11.39 7.85
C TYR A 18 0.29 11.03 8.87
N ARG A 19 0.80 12.02 9.60
CA ARG A 19 1.81 11.79 10.64
C ARG A 19 1.23 11.02 11.82
N ALA A 20 0.03 11.39 12.30
CA ALA A 20 -0.64 10.65 13.36
C ALA A 20 -1.11 9.26 12.91
N ALA A 21 -1.42 9.08 11.61
CA ALA A 21 -1.83 7.78 11.08
C ALA A 21 -0.76 6.69 11.18
N LEU A 22 0.52 7.04 11.22
CA LEU A 22 1.63 6.08 11.22
C LEU A 22 1.59 5.11 12.41
N GLU A 23 1.48 5.64 13.64
CA GLU A 23 1.50 4.83 14.86
C GLU A 23 0.40 3.75 14.90
N PRO A 24 -0.90 4.07 14.69
CA PRO A 24 -1.93 3.04 14.66
C PRO A 24 -1.78 2.08 13.48
N LEU A 25 -1.28 2.51 12.32
CA LEU A 25 -1.04 1.58 11.21
C LEU A 25 0.10 0.60 11.52
N TYR A 26 1.18 1.06 12.15
CA TYR A 26 2.25 0.18 12.63
C TYR A 26 1.74 -0.82 13.67
N GLU A 27 0.90 -0.40 14.61
CA GLU A 27 0.30 -1.32 15.58
C GLU A 27 -0.65 -2.32 14.93
N ALA A 28 -1.43 -1.89 13.92
CA ALA A 28 -2.28 -2.79 13.14
C ALA A 28 -1.44 -3.87 12.43
N ILE A 29 -0.33 -3.47 11.79
CA ILE A 29 0.62 -4.38 11.12
C ILE A 29 1.33 -5.28 12.14
N ARG A 30 1.71 -4.78 13.32
CA ARG A 30 2.34 -5.57 14.37
C ARG A 30 1.41 -6.69 14.86
N ILE A 31 0.11 -6.41 14.94
CA ILE A 31 -0.90 -7.38 15.36
C ILE A 31 -1.26 -8.34 14.21
N ASN A 32 -1.37 -7.85 12.98
CA ASN A 32 -1.59 -8.65 11.79
C ASN A 32 -0.61 -8.27 10.67
N PRO A 33 0.56 -8.93 10.61
CA PRO A 33 1.57 -8.64 9.57
C PRO A 33 1.11 -8.95 8.15
N GLN A 34 0.03 -9.71 7.99
CA GLN A 34 -0.54 -10.13 6.71
C GLN A 34 -1.72 -9.25 6.26
N SER A 35 -1.93 -8.09 6.90
CA SER A 35 -2.97 -7.15 6.47
C SER A 35 -2.46 -6.30 5.31
N SER A 36 -2.88 -6.64 4.09
CA SER A 36 -2.64 -5.84 2.88
C SER A 36 -3.18 -4.42 3.05
N ASP A 37 -4.40 -4.27 3.58
CA ASP A 37 -5.03 -2.96 3.81
C ASP A 37 -4.22 -2.05 4.75
N ALA A 38 -3.66 -2.60 5.83
CA ALA A 38 -2.88 -1.81 6.77
C ALA A 38 -1.52 -1.38 6.17
N GLN A 39 -0.89 -2.26 5.39
CA GLN A 39 0.33 -1.92 4.63
C GLN A 39 0.04 -0.85 3.56
N TYR A 40 -1.09 -0.96 2.85
CA TYR A 40 -1.51 0.01 1.83
C TYR A 40 -1.77 1.39 2.45
N ASN A 41 -2.54 1.45 3.53
CA ASN A 41 -2.79 2.71 4.23
C ASN A 41 -1.51 3.31 4.82
N LEU A 42 -0.56 2.49 5.27
CA LEU A 42 0.75 2.98 5.69
C LEU A 42 1.51 3.60 4.52
N ALA A 43 1.48 2.97 3.35
CA ALA A 43 2.08 3.51 2.13
C ALA A 43 1.47 4.85 1.73
N VAL A 44 0.14 4.98 1.80
CA VAL A 44 -0.58 6.25 1.55
C VAL A 44 -0.09 7.34 2.51
N ALA A 45 -0.06 7.07 3.82
CA ALA A 45 0.40 8.04 4.80
C ALA A 45 1.86 8.48 4.54
N GLN A 46 2.75 7.54 4.23
CA GLN A 46 4.15 7.82 3.92
C GLN A 46 4.33 8.61 2.62
N ALA A 47 3.54 8.32 1.59
CA ALA A 47 3.56 9.04 0.32
C ALA A 47 3.23 10.53 0.52
N HIS A 48 2.19 10.83 1.30
CA HIS A 48 1.80 12.21 1.64
C HIS A 48 2.82 12.93 2.53
N LEU A 49 3.57 12.21 3.36
CA LEU A 49 4.66 12.77 4.15
C LEU A 49 5.95 12.98 3.35
N GLY A 50 5.99 12.54 2.08
CA GLY A 50 7.20 12.57 1.25
C GLY A 50 8.23 11.50 1.61
N GLU A 51 7.85 10.53 2.45
CA GLU A 51 8.66 9.38 2.85
C GLU A 51 8.65 8.30 1.77
N LYS A 52 9.14 8.68 0.59
CA LYS A 52 9.02 7.91 -0.65
C LYS A 52 9.53 6.48 -0.55
N MET A 53 10.74 6.27 0.00
CA MET A 53 11.33 4.92 0.08
C MET A 53 10.48 3.99 0.95
N GLN A 54 10.01 4.52 2.09
CA GLN A 54 9.16 3.78 3.00
C GLN A 54 7.79 3.48 2.37
N ALA A 55 7.21 4.44 1.66
CA ALA A 55 5.94 4.27 0.96
C ALA A 55 6.02 3.14 -0.07
N LEU A 56 7.09 3.10 -0.89
CA LEU A 56 7.32 2.04 -1.87
C LEU A 56 7.49 0.67 -1.21
N ASP A 57 8.20 0.60 -0.09
CA ASP A 57 8.37 -0.66 0.65
C ASP A 57 7.06 -1.18 1.25
N SER A 58 6.24 -0.30 1.82
CA SER A 58 4.93 -0.65 2.37
C SER A 58 3.96 -1.06 1.25
N LEU A 59 3.95 -0.34 0.13
CA LEU A 59 3.10 -0.64 -1.02
C LEU A 59 3.47 -1.98 -1.66
N ARG A 60 4.76 -2.25 -1.84
CA ARG A 60 5.25 -3.55 -2.33
C ARG A 60 4.74 -4.70 -1.47
N LYS A 61 4.83 -4.58 -0.14
CA LYS A 61 4.31 -5.61 0.78
C LYS A 61 2.80 -5.77 0.67
N ALA A 62 2.06 -4.67 0.48
CA ALA A 62 0.62 -4.73 0.28
C ALA A 62 0.26 -5.53 -0.99
N ILE A 63 0.96 -5.27 -2.10
CA ILE A 63 0.76 -5.96 -3.40
C ILE A 63 1.23 -7.41 -3.34
N GLU A 64 2.33 -7.72 -2.63
CA GLU A 64 2.77 -9.10 -2.41
C GLU A 64 1.72 -9.93 -1.65
N LEU A 65 0.96 -9.31 -0.74
CA LEU A 65 -0.13 -9.95 0.01
C LEU A 65 -1.43 -10.02 -0.79
N GLN A 66 -1.71 -9.01 -1.62
CA GLN A 66 -2.91 -8.90 -2.44
C GLN A 66 -2.56 -8.24 -3.78
N PRO A 67 -2.31 -9.05 -4.83
CA PRO A 67 -1.84 -8.56 -6.13
C PRO A 67 -2.73 -7.48 -6.75
N ASP A 68 -4.06 -7.62 -6.66
CA ASP A 68 -5.05 -6.67 -7.21
C ASP A 68 -4.89 -5.22 -6.74
N LEU A 69 -4.18 -5.00 -5.63
CA LEU A 69 -3.85 -3.65 -5.15
C LEU A 69 -2.89 -2.90 -6.09
N ASP A 70 -2.26 -3.59 -7.05
CA ASP A 70 -1.41 -2.98 -8.07
C ASP A 70 -2.19 -1.97 -8.93
N ALA A 71 -3.31 -2.42 -9.48
CA ALA A 71 -4.19 -1.69 -10.36
C ALA A 71 -5.04 -0.66 -9.58
N GLU A 72 -5.24 -0.87 -8.28
CA GLU A 72 -5.79 0.12 -7.36
C GLU A 72 -4.78 1.25 -7.13
N ALA A 73 -3.55 0.92 -6.75
CA ALA A 73 -2.49 1.89 -6.48
C ALA A 73 -2.18 2.80 -7.70
N GLU A 74 -2.24 2.25 -8.91
CA GLU A 74 -2.04 3.05 -10.13
C GLU A 74 -3.12 4.12 -10.35
N ARG A 75 -4.36 3.84 -9.91
CA ARG A 75 -5.51 4.74 -10.07
C ARG A 75 -5.73 5.64 -8.86
N ASP A 76 -5.09 5.33 -7.75
CA ASP A 76 -5.24 6.06 -6.50
C ASP A 76 -4.52 7.42 -6.55
N PRO A 77 -5.24 8.54 -6.37
CA PRO A 77 -4.62 9.87 -6.35
C PRO A 77 -3.67 10.08 -5.17
N ASP A 78 -3.75 9.30 -4.09
CA ASP A 78 -2.84 9.41 -2.95
C ASP A 78 -1.39 9.06 -3.34
N PHE A 79 -1.21 8.27 -4.41
CA PHE A 79 0.10 7.96 -4.96
C PHE A 79 0.51 8.83 -6.14
N GLN A 80 -0.22 9.89 -6.47
CA GLN A 80 0.16 10.84 -7.53
C GLN A 80 1.62 11.34 -7.42
N PRO A 81 2.19 11.61 -6.22
CA PRO A 81 3.60 11.99 -6.09
C PRO A 81 4.59 10.88 -6.50
N LEU A 82 4.16 9.62 -6.46
CA LEU A 82 4.97 8.44 -6.75
C LEU A 82 4.74 7.87 -8.15
N GLN A 83 3.65 8.21 -8.85
CA GLN A 83 3.34 7.68 -10.19
C GLN A 83 4.41 7.95 -11.27
N ALA A 84 5.21 9.00 -11.11
CA ALA A 84 6.33 9.29 -12.00
C ALA A 84 7.58 8.47 -11.68
N ASP A 85 7.61 7.80 -10.54
CA ASP A 85 8.76 7.06 -10.06
C ASP A 85 8.89 5.70 -10.77
N PRO A 86 10.11 5.33 -11.24
CA PRO A 86 10.31 4.05 -11.90
C PRO A 86 10.12 2.85 -10.96
N ASP A 87 10.45 2.98 -9.66
CA ASP A 87 10.29 1.88 -8.70
C ASP A 87 8.80 1.65 -8.40
N PHE A 88 8.02 2.74 -8.28
CA PHE A 88 6.56 2.64 -8.18
C PHE A 88 5.97 1.86 -9.35
N ARG A 89 6.34 2.23 -10.58
CA ARG A 89 5.86 1.55 -11.80
C ARG A 89 6.34 0.12 -11.89
N ALA A 90 7.52 -0.20 -11.38
CA ALA A 90 8.02 -1.56 -11.35
C ALA A 90 7.19 -2.42 -10.38
N ILE A 91 6.85 -1.87 -9.21
CA ILE A 91 6.02 -2.55 -8.21
C ILE A 91 4.60 -2.80 -8.74
N THR A 92 3.95 -1.80 -9.35
CA THR A 92 2.57 -1.95 -9.83
C THR A 92 2.47 -2.75 -11.12
N ARG A 93 3.44 -2.65 -12.04
CA ARG A 93 3.40 -3.44 -13.29
C ARG A 93 3.67 -4.93 -13.07
N GLN A 94 4.40 -5.31 -12.01
CA GLN A 94 4.72 -6.71 -11.73
C GLN A 94 3.51 -7.52 -11.23
N GLY A 95 2.51 -6.88 -10.61
CA GLY A 95 1.27 -7.56 -10.19
C GLY A 95 0.48 -8.07 -11.39
N SER A 96 0.35 -7.23 -12.42
CA SER A 96 -0.45 -7.51 -13.63
C SER A 96 0.14 -8.59 -14.54
N SER A 97 1.43 -8.89 -14.40
CA SER A 97 2.12 -9.90 -15.22
C SER A 97 1.94 -11.34 -14.74
N LYS A 98 1.34 -11.58 -13.57
CA LYS A 98 1.18 -12.95 -13.04
C LYS A 98 -0.05 -13.70 -13.56
N ASP A 99 -0.97 -13.01 -14.23
CA ASP A 99 -2.20 -13.60 -14.78
C ASP A 99 -2.12 -13.93 -16.29
N GLN A 100 -0.96 -13.75 -16.94
CA GLN A 100 -0.80 -14.02 -18.38
C GLN A 100 0.00 -15.28 -18.73
N ASP A 101 0.57 -15.99 -17.75
CA ASP A 101 1.46 -17.13 -18.00
C ASP A 101 0.80 -18.53 -17.79
N ASP A 102 -0.48 -18.61 -17.41
CA ASP A 102 -1.15 -19.90 -17.13
C ASP A 102 -1.99 -20.47 -18.31
N ASP A 103 -1.93 -19.87 -19.50
CA ASP A 103 -2.72 -20.29 -20.69
C ASP A 103 -1.87 -20.92 -21.83
N GLU A 104 -0.72 -21.54 -21.50
CA GLU A 104 0.05 -22.37 -22.44
C GLU A 104 0.39 -23.76 -21.87
N HIS A 105 -0.62 -24.62 -21.75
CA HIS A 105 -0.41 -26.07 -21.80
C HIS A 105 -1.48 -26.73 -22.68
N GLU A 106 -1.16 -26.85 -23.97
CA GLU A 106 -1.76 -27.82 -24.92
C GLU A 106 -1.42 -29.27 -24.54
#